data_AF-A0A0A9YKG4-F1
#
_entry.id   AF-A0A0A9YKG4-F1
#
_cell.length_a   1.000
_cell.length_b   1.000
_cell.length_c   1.000
_cell.angle_alpha   90.00
_cell.angle_beta   90.00
_cell.angle_gamma   90.00
#
_symmetry.space_group_name_H-M   'P 1'
#
loop_
_entity.id
_entity.type
_entity.pdbx_description
1 polymer ?
#
loop_
_entity_poly.entity_id
_entity_poly.type
_entity_poly.pdbx_seq_one_letter_code
_entity_poly.pdbx_strand_id
1 'polypeptide(L)'
;TKAPLMPQQKLRLLRTYLLPKLTYGLVFGRLTAGRLLELDREISSAVRSWLQFPPGVPGAYIPAPVKSSGLGIVSLSASIPSLRRRRLLALRGSSWEVARAAADLDFVRQQLAWCDRATPTAP
;
A
#
# COMPACT_ATOMS: atom_id res chain seq x y z
N THR A 1 31.08 -9.89 14.02
CA THR A 1 30.01 -9.31 14.87
C THR A 1 29.15 -8.38 14.03
N LYS A 2 27.87 -8.70 13.79
CA LYS A 2 26.96 -7.83 13.02
C LYS A 2 26.33 -6.80 13.98
N ALA A 3 26.69 -5.54 13.82
CA ALA A 3 26.05 -4.45 14.56
C ALA A 3 24.55 -4.38 14.20
N PRO A 4 23.65 -4.17 15.17
CA PRO A 4 22.22 -4.01 14.89
C PRO A 4 21.97 -2.73 14.07
N LEU A 5 21.08 -2.83 13.07
CA LEU A 5 20.71 -1.69 12.24
C LEU A 5 20.05 -0.58 13.08
N MET A 6 20.45 0.67 12.83
CA MET A 6 19.84 1.82 13.48
C MET A 6 18.35 1.95 13.06
N PRO A 7 17.45 2.41 13.95
CA PRO A 7 16.03 2.59 13.64
C PRO A 7 15.79 3.42 12.37
N GLN A 8 16.56 4.47 12.16
CA GLN A 8 16.51 5.32 10.98
C GLN A 8 16.87 4.54 9.69
N GLN A 9 17.87 3.65 9.77
CA GLN A 9 18.24 2.78 8.65
C GLN A 9 17.11 1.79 8.34
N LYS A 10 16.46 1.21 9.36
CA LYS A 10 15.30 0.31 9.18
C LYS A 10 14.14 1.03 8.49
N LEU A 11 13.82 2.26 8.90
CA LEU A 11 12.79 3.08 8.25
C LEU A 11 13.12 3.38 6.79
N ARG A 12 14.37 3.76 6.50
CA ARG A 12 14.81 4.00 5.13
C ARG A 12 14.68 2.73 4.28
N LEU A 13 15.09 1.58 4.82
CA LEU A 13 14.96 0.30 4.13
C LEU A 13 13.49 -0.05 3.85
N LEU A 14 12.64 0.10 4.87
CA LEU A 14 11.20 -0.15 4.76
C LEU A 14 10.59 0.70 3.63
N ARG A 15 10.80 2.02 3.68
CA ARG A 15 10.18 2.96 2.76
C ARG A 15 10.73 2.88 1.34
N THR A 16 12.04 2.78 1.19
CA THR A 16 12.70 2.89 -0.12
C THR A 16 12.73 1.56 -0.87
N TYR A 17 12.77 0.42 -0.18
CA TYR A 17 12.99 -0.87 -0.82
C TYR A 17 11.88 -1.89 -0.55
N LEU A 18 11.46 -2.09 0.70
CA LEU A 18 10.48 -3.13 1.02
C LEU A 18 9.08 -2.75 0.52
N LEU A 19 8.59 -1.56 0.84
CA LEU A 19 7.25 -1.13 0.45
C LEU A 19 7.07 -1.14 -1.07
N PRO A 20 7.96 -0.59 -1.90
CA PRO A 20 7.81 -0.69 -3.36
C PRO A 20 7.76 -2.13 -3.88
N LYS A 21 8.60 -3.03 -3.34
CA LYS A 21 8.60 -4.45 -3.72
C LYS A 21 7.29 -5.14 -3.35
N LEU A 22 6.80 -4.90 -2.13
CA LEU A 22 5.52 -5.44 -1.68
C LEU A 22 4.36 -4.87 -2.52
N THR A 23 4.35 -3.58 -2.77
CA THR A 23 3.33 -2.92 -3.59
C THR A 23 3.18 -3.56 -4.96
N TYR A 24 4.30 -3.85 -5.63
CA TYR A 24 4.24 -4.56 -6.91
C TYR A 24 3.53 -5.92 -6.76
N GLY A 25 3.99 -6.79 -5.87
CA GLY A 25 3.37 -8.11 -5.67
C GLY A 25 1.89 -8.02 -5.27
N LEU A 26 1.54 -7.07 -4.40
CA LEU A 26 0.18 -6.89 -3.89
C LEU A 26 -0.77 -6.35 -4.96
N VAL A 27 -0.32 -5.49 -5.88
CA VAL A 27 -1.17 -4.97 -6.95
C VAL A 27 -1.60 -6.07 -7.93
N PHE A 28 -0.79 -7.11 -8.14
CA PHE A 28 -1.12 -8.25 -9.01
C PHE A 28 -1.70 -9.48 -8.28
N GLY A 29 -1.48 -9.62 -6.98
CA GLY A 29 -1.93 -10.78 -6.20
C GLY A 29 -3.42 -10.82 -5.88
N ARG A 30 -3.93 -11.99 -5.44
CA ARG A 30 -5.28 -12.12 -4.86
C ARG A 30 -5.23 -11.64 -3.42
N LEU A 31 -6.01 -10.61 -3.08
CA LEU A 31 -5.99 -9.99 -1.76
C LEU A 31 -7.40 -9.68 -1.28
N THR A 32 -7.59 -9.78 0.03
CA THR A 32 -8.77 -9.28 0.72
C THR A 32 -8.45 -7.93 1.37
N ALA A 33 -9.46 -7.08 1.55
CA ALA A 33 -9.28 -5.81 2.25
C ALA A 33 -8.79 -6.01 3.70
N GLY A 34 -9.28 -7.06 4.37
CA GLY A 34 -8.81 -7.46 5.70
C GLY A 34 -7.32 -7.75 5.74
N ARG A 35 -6.78 -8.48 4.74
CA ARG A 35 -5.35 -8.77 4.70
C ARG A 35 -4.49 -7.52 4.51
N LEU A 36 -4.96 -6.54 3.74
CA LEU A 36 -4.26 -5.25 3.61
C LEU A 36 -4.23 -4.47 4.93
N LEU A 37 -5.34 -4.50 5.70
CA LEU A 37 -5.41 -3.87 7.02
C LEU A 37 -4.50 -4.57 8.05
N GLU A 38 -4.41 -5.90 8.00
CA GLU A 38 -3.46 -6.65 8.83
C GLU A 38 -2.02 -6.26 8.53
N LEU A 39 -1.64 -6.18 7.24
CA LEU A 39 -0.30 -5.75 6.84
C LEU A 39 0.01 -4.32 7.31
N ASP A 40 -0.95 -3.40 7.21
CA ASP A 40 -0.79 -2.02 7.72
C ASP A 40 -0.57 -1.99 9.25
N ARG A 41 -1.25 -2.87 9.99
CA ARG A 41 -1.07 -3.02 11.45
C ARG A 41 0.29 -3.61 11.79
N GLU A 42 0.74 -4.64 11.06
CA GLU A 42 2.06 -5.25 11.24
C GLU A 42 3.17 -4.23 10.98
N ILE A 43 3.08 -3.47 9.89
CA ILE A 43 4.02 -2.38 9.56
C ILE A 43 4.02 -1.33 10.68
N SER A 44 2.84 -0.89 11.11
CA SER A 44 2.71 0.11 12.16
C SER A 44 3.28 -0.35 13.49
N SER A 45 3.07 -1.62 13.84
CA SER A 45 3.62 -2.25 15.04
C SER A 45 5.16 -2.33 14.99
N ALA A 46 5.71 -2.77 13.86
CA ALA A 46 7.16 -2.84 13.66
C ALA A 46 7.81 -1.45 13.75
N VAL A 47 7.20 -0.44 13.12
CA VAL A 47 7.68 0.95 13.16
C VAL A 47 7.63 1.51 14.58
N ARG A 48 6.54 1.26 15.32
CA ARG A 48 6.41 1.64 16.74
C ARG A 48 7.47 0.99 17.61
N SER A 49 7.76 -0.29 17.37
CA SER A 49 8.83 -1.02 18.07
C SER A 49 10.22 -0.45 17.76
N TRP A 50 10.53 -0.12 16.50
CA TRP A 50 11.85 0.40 16.14
C TRP A 50 12.11 1.80 16.69
N LEU A 51 11.10 2.66 16.67
CA LEU A 51 11.19 4.04 17.17
C LEU A 51 10.93 4.16 18.67
N GLN A 52 10.49 3.08 19.33
CA GLN A 52 10.08 3.08 20.73
C GLN A 52 9.05 4.20 21.02
N PHE A 53 8.00 4.27 20.21
CA PHE A 53 7.01 5.35 20.35
C PHE A 53 6.34 5.33 21.73
N PRO A 54 6.14 6.51 22.36
CA PRO A 54 5.36 6.61 23.59
C PRO A 54 3.90 6.15 23.41
N PRO A 55 3.26 5.62 24.48
CA PRO A 55 1.84 5.35 24.48
C PRO A 55 1.08 6.69 24.39
N GLY A 56 0.46 6.95 23.23
CA GLY A 56 -0.27 8.20 22.96
C GLY A 56 -0.05 8.76 21.55
N VAL A 57 0.95 8.25 20.80
CA VAL A 57 1.16 8.68 19.41
C VAL A 57 0.02 8.21 18.51
N PRO A 58 -0.69 9.12 17.82
CA PRO A 58 -1.77 8.76 16.92
C PRO A 58 -1.30 7.80 15.83
N GLY A 59 -2.11 6.78 15.51
CA GLY A 59 -1.81 5.85 14.42
C GLY A 59 -1.62 6.53 13.06
N ALA A 60 -2.33 7.64 12.85
CA ALA A 60 -2.26 8.47 11.65
C ALA A 60 -0.89 9.14 11.43
N TYR A 61 -0.04 9.21 12.45
CA TYR A 61 1.31 9.79 12.34
C TYR A 61 2.22 9.01 11.37
N ILE A 62 2.06 7.69 11.32
CA ILE A 62 2.85 6.78 10.49
C ILE A 62 2.57 7.01 8.99
N PRO A 63 1.31 7.01 8.52
CA PRO A 63 1.00 7.29 7.12
C PRO A 63 1.04 8.77 6.73
N ALA A 64 1.07 9.70 7.68
CA ALA A 64 1.14 11.12 7.39
C ALA A 64 2.38 11.47 6.53
N PRO A 65 2.25 12.39 5.55
CA PRO A 65 3.36 12.76 4.68
C PRO A 65 4.48 13.46 5.45
N VAL A 66 5.73 13.28 5.00
CA VAL A 66 6.91 13.92 5.61
C VAL A 66 6.82 15.46 5.57
N LYS A 67 6.13 16.01 4.56
CA LYS A 67 5.87 17.46 4.47
C LYS A 67 5.05 18.00 5.63
N SER A 68 4.20 17.17 6.25
CA SER A 68 3.40 17.50 7.43
C SER A 68 4.01 16.88 8.70
N SER A 69 5.34 16.69 8.75
CA SER A 69 6.07 16.11 9.88
C SER A 69 5.73 14.64 10.21
N GLY A 70 5.11 13.89 9.29
CA GLY A 70 4.84 12.46 9.44
C GLY A 70 5.99 11.56 8.95
N LEU A 71 5.80 10.23 9.04
CA LEU A 71 6.83 9.26 8.61
C LEU A 71 6.79 8.92 7.10
N GLY A 72 5.71 9.28 6.41
CA GLY A 72 5.54 9.06 4.97
C GLY A 72 5.48 7.58 4.58
N ILE A 73 5.01 6.72 5.48
CA ILE A 73 4.83 5.29 5.21
C ILE A 73 3.44 5.08 4.61
N VAL A 74 3.38 4.88 3.30
CA VAL A 74 2.13 4.73 2.57
C VAL A 74 1.31 3.56 3.14
N SER A 75 0.04 3.81 3.47
CA SER A 75 -0.91 2.76 3.85
C SER A 75 -1.21 1.88 2.64
N LEU A 76 -1.01 0.58 2.79
CA LEU A 76 -1.28 -0.43 1.77
C LEU A 76 -2.78 -0.59 1.53
N SER A 77 -3.59 -0.52 2.60
CA SER A 77 -5.06 -0.60 2.47
C SER A 77 -5.64 0.54 1.63
N ALA A 78 -5.08 1.75 1.72
CA ALA A 78 -5.49 2.86 0.87
C ALA A 78 -4.86 2.81 -0.54
N SER A 79 -3.55 2.55 -0.63
CA SER A 79 -2.81 2.68 -1.89
C SER A 79 -3.02 1.54 -2.87
N ILE A 80 -3.11 0.29 -2.39
CA ILE A 80 -3.18 -0.89 -3.27
C ILE A 80 -4.48 -0.90 -4.11
N PRO A 81 -5.68 -0.67 -3.53
CA PRO A 81 -6.91 -0.56 -4.32
C PRO A 81 -6.84 0.55 -5.36
N SER A 82 -6.31 1.73 -5.00
CA SER A 82 -6.16 2.86 -5.93
C SER A 82 -5.20 2.54 -7.09
N LEU A 83 -4.05 1.93 -6.79
CA LEU A 83 -3.06 1.54 -7.81
C LEU A 83 -3.61 0.46 -8.74
N ARG A 84 -4.31 -0.53 -8.18
CA ARG A 84 -4.96 -1.60 -8.96
C ARG A 84 -6.04 -1.03 -9.86
N ARG A 85 -6.91 -0.15 -9.34
CA ARG A 85 -7.95 0.53 -10.12
C ARG A 85 -7.33 1.30 -11.29
N ARG A 86 -6.33 2.14 -11.02
CA ARG A 86 -5.62 2.92 -12.06
C ARG A 86 -5.06 2.03 -13.16
N ARG A 87 -4.44 0.90 -12.79
CA ARG A 87 -3.90 -0.09 -13.76
C ARG A 87 -5.00 -0.69 -14.63
N LEU A 88 -6.11 -1.11 -14.02
CA LEU A 88 -7.22 -1.73 -14.75
C LEU A 88 -7.90 -0.74 -15.71
N LEU A 89 -8.08 0.51 -15.29
CA LEU A 89 -8.61 1.57 -16.15
C LEU A 89 -7.67 1.89 -17.32
N ALA A 90 -6.35 1.82 -17.11
CA ALA A 90 -5.35 2.07 -18.14
C ALA A 90 -5.39 1.05 -19.30
N LEU A 91 -5.99 -0.14 -19.10
CA LEU A 91 -6.13 -1.15 -20.17
C LEU A 91 -6.90 -0.61 -21.37
N ARG A 92 -7.92 0.22 -21.15
CA ARG A 92 -8.74 0.83 -22.22
C ARG A 92 -7.97 1.79 -23.11
N GLY A 93 -6.97 2.47 -22.56
CA GLY A 93 -6.11 3.41 -23.28
C GLY A 93 -4.82 2.79 -23.82
N SER A 94 -4.65 1.46 -23.70
CA SER A 94 -3.43 0.79 -24.16
C SER A 94 -3.35 0.74 -25.68
N SER A 95 -2.14 0.84 -26.22
CA SER A 95 -1.88 0.66 -27.66
C SER A 95 -2.14 -0.77 -28.13
N TRP A 96 -2.15 -1.74 -27.21
CA TRP A 96 -2.33 -3.15 -27.54
C TRP A 96 -3.81 -3.50 -27.60
N GLU A 97 -4.26 -4.09 -28.71
CA GLU A 97 -5.65 -4.52 -28.90
C GLU A 97 -6.09 -5.53 -27.84
N VAL A 98 -5.24 -6.53 -27.55
CA VAL A 98 -5.52 -7.55 -26.53
C VAL A 98 -5.76 -6.93 -25.15
N ALA A 99 -5.01 -5.87 -24.79
CA ALA A 99 -5.19 -5.18 -23.53
C ALA A 99 -6.52 -4.41 -23.47
N ARG A 100 -6.93 -3.79 -24.59
CA ARG A 100 -8.22 -3.11 -24.71
C ARG A 100 -9.38 -4.10 -24.62
N ALA A 101 -9.32 -5.21 -25.34
CA ALA A 101 -10.32 -6.27 -25.27
C ALA A 101 -10.41 -6.89 -23.86
N ALA A 102 -9.27 -7.09 -23.19
CA ALA A 102 -9.23 -7.59 -21.82
C ALA A 102 -9.90 -6.65 -20.81
N ALA A 103 -9.98 -5.34 -21.10
CA ALA A 103 -10.61 -4.36 -20.22
C ALA A 103 -12.12 -4.60 -20.03
N ASP A 104 -12.77 -5.27 -20.99
CA ASP A 104 -14.21 -5.52 -20.97
C ASP A 104 -14.59 -6.87 -20.36
N LEU A 105 -13.60 -7.69 -19.99
CA LEU A 105 -13.82 -8.96 -19.29
C LEU A 105 -14.50 -8.75 -17.94
N ASP A 106 -15.42 -9.64 -17.58
CA ASP A 106 -16.14 -9.59 -16.30
C ASP A 106 -15.20 -9.64 -15.09
N PHE A 107 -14.09 -10.35 -15.22
CA PHE A 107 -13.03 -10.35 -14.21
C PHE A 107 -12.55 -8.92 -13.89
N VAL A 108 -12.29 -8.09 -14.91
CA VAL A 108 -11.84 -6.70 -14.71
C VAL A 108 -12.92 -5.88 -14.04
N ARG A 109 -14.19 -6.04 -14.45
CA ARG A 109 -15.34 -5.36 -13.84
C ARG A 109 -15.50 -5.71 -12.36
N GLN A 110 -15.40 -6.99 -12.02
CA GLN A 110 -15.45 -7.47 -10.63
C GLN A 110 -14.28 -6.91 -9.80
N GLN A 111 -13.07 -6.87 -10.37
CA GLN A 111 -11.91 -6.30 -9.68
C GLN A 111 -12.03 -4.80 -9.48
N LEU A 112 -12.59 -4.04 -10.43
CA LEU A 112 -12.87 -2.61 -10.27
C LEU A 112 -13.90 -2.38 -9.16
N ALA A 113 -15.01 -3.13 -9.17
CA ALA A 113 -16.03 -3.06 -8.11
C ALA A 113 -15.47 -3.45 -6.73
N TRP A 114 -14.51 -4.37 -6.67
CA TRP A 114 -13.78 -4.65 -5.44
C TRP A 114 -12.89 -3.48 -5.02
N CYS A 115 -12.14 -2.86 -5.94
CA CYS A 115 -11.29 -1.71 -5.63
C CYS A 115 -12.12 -0.53 -5.09
N ASP A 116 -13.29 -0.29 -5.67
CA ASP A 116 -14.17 0.80 -5.26
C ASP A 116 -14.72 0.61 -3.85
N ARG A 117 -15.05 -0.63 -3.48
CA ARG A 117 -15.46 -0.99 -2.11
C ARG A 117 -14.30 -1.00 -1.12
N ALA A 118 -13.11 -1.38 -1.57
CA ALA A 118 -11.93 -1.54 -0.72
C ALA A 118 -11.18 -0.22 -0.48
N THR A 119 -11.35 0.77 -1.35
CA THR A 119 -10.76 2.10 -1.15
C THR A 119 -11.52 2.77 -0.01
N PRO A 120 -10.86 3.08 1.12
CA PRO A 120 -11.52 3.86 2.16
C PRO A 120 -11.89 5.22 1.57
N THR A 121 -13.18 5.54 1.50
CA THR A 121 -13.62 6.92 1.28
C THR A 121 -13.02 7.74 2.42
N ALA A 122 -12.18 8.72 2.08
CA ALA A 122 -11.62 9.63 3.06
C ALA A 122 -12.77 10.23 3.90
N PRO A 123 -12.65 10.30 5.23
CA PRO A 123 -13.58 11.08 6.05
C PRO A 123 -13.49 12.57 5.73
#